data_AF-A0A9W6LFG0-F1
#
_entry.id   AF-A0A9W6LFG0-F1
#
_cell.length_a   1.000
_cell.length_b   1.000
_cell.length_c   1.000
_cell.angle_alpha   90.00
_cell.angle_beta   90.00
_cell.angle_gamma   90.00
#
_symmetry.space_group_name_H-M   'P 1'
#
loop_
_entity.id
_entity.type
_entity.pdbx_description
1 polymer ?
#
loop_
_entity_poly.entity_id
_entity_poly.type
_entity_poly.pdbx_seq_one_letter_code
_entity_poly.pdbx_strand_id
1 'polypeptide(L)'
;MDSEPPEAAMPGPLITVEPAPFESAGGEDSGWAHGRRVAAHRAVAPGACPHRISVRDLPGSKQIVFLLAAVPVFGSALQSLLSLVFGGVMIGKGFGESDPLMILVGSVMAVLASTLVVGFVACVRVWRSLHRPELAVCVLSTVVSPLILAFVAMLAFGGGWPWLMLLVVPPVAPMLVLWYFRAVLHSRETCADYPWLPASILAMRRV
;
A
#
# COMPACT_ATOMS: atom_id res chain seq x y z
N MET A 1 -63.28 -12.66 7.04
CA MET A 1 -62.20 -12.22 6.12
C MET A 1 -61.41 -11.20 6.89
N ASP A 2 -60.50 -11.69 7.71
CA ASP A 2 -59.72 -10.88 8.64
C ASP A 2 -58.47 -10.42 7.89
N SER A 3 -58.46 -9.15 7.51
CA SER A 3 -57.33 -8.52 6.85
C SER A 3 -56.26 -8.20 7.89
N GLU A 4 -55.15 -8.96 7.85
CA GLU A 4 -53.93 -8.67 8.60
C GLU A 4 -53.43 -7.23 8.29
N PRO A 5 -53.06 -6.44 9.32
CA PRO A 5 -52.45 -5.15 9.11
C PRO A 5 -51.03 -5.30 8.52
N PRO A 6 -50.60 -4.40 7.62
CA PRO A 6 -49.29 -4.48 6.99
C PRO A 6 -48.16 -4.35 8.04
N GLU A 7 -47.29 -5.35 8.05
CA GLU A 7 -46.08 -5.41 8.85
C GLU A 7 -45.21 -4.16 8.59
N ALA A 8 -44.99 -3.37 9.64
CA ALA A 8 -44.20 -2.15 9.55
C ALA A 8 -42.76 -2.50 9.19
N ALA A 9 -42.34 -2.09 7.99
CA ALA A 9 -40.96 -2.24 7.53
C ALA A 9 -40.01 -1.60 8.55
N MET A 10 -39.26 -2.44 9.26
CA MET A 10 -38.23 -1.96 10.19
C MET A 10 -37.18 -1.17 9.40
N PRO A 11 -36.90 0.10 9.77
CA PRO A 11 -35.83 0.84 9.14
C PRO A 11 -34.52 0.11 9.42
N GLY A 12 -33.91 -0.44 8.37
CA GLY A 12 -32.57 -1.02 8.44
C GLY A 12 -31.56 0.00 9.00
N PRO A 13 -30.40 -0.46 9.50
CA PRO A 13 -29.41 0.41 10.12
C PRO A 13 -29.02 1.53 9.14
N LEU A 14 -29.52 2.73 9.43
CA LEU A 14 -29.25 3.93 8.66
C LEU A 14 -27.80 4.33 8.98
N ILE A 15 -26.89 4.08 8.04
CA ILE A 15 -25.53 4.61 8.14
C ILE A 15 -25.63 6.11 7.86
N THR A 16 -25.75 6.90 8.92
CA THR A 16 -25.62 8.35 8.84
C THR A 16 -24.15 8.69 8.61
N VAL A 17 -23.81 9.01 7.36
CA VAL A 17 -22.52 9.62 7.04
C VAL A 17 -22.61 11.07 7.50
N GLU A 18 -21.94 11.38 8.61
CA GLU A 18 -21.79 12.75 9.06
C GLU A 18 -21.07 13.55 7.97
N PRO A 19 -21.67 14.65 7.48
CA PRO A 19 -21.03 15.50 6.48
C PRO A 19 -19.72 16.05 7.04
N ALA A 20 -18.70 16.13 6.20
CA ALA A 20 -17.42 16.69 6.62
C ALA A 20 -17.63 18.15 7.07
N PRO A 21 -16.85 18.69 8.04
CA PRO A 21 -17.07 20.01 8.63
C PRO A 21 -17.16 21.19 7.64
N PHE A 22 -16.73 21.01 6.40
CA PHE A 22 -16.83 22.01 5.34
C PHE A 22 -18.19 22.00 4.61
N GLU A 23 -18.96 20.93 4.70
CA GLU A 23 -20.28 20.78 4.07
C GLU A 23 -21.41 21.36 4.94
N SER A 24 -21.27 21.30 6.27
CA SER A 24 -22.25 21.86 7.22
C SER A 24 -22.22 23.39 7.33
N ALA A 25 -21.20 24.05 6.75
CA ALA A 25 -21.07 25.50 6.74
C ALA A 25 -21.81 26.18 5.56
N GLY A 26 -22.39 25.42 4.64
CA GLY A 26 -23.06 25.92 3.44
C GLY A 26 -24.54 26.21 3.61
N GLY A 27 -24.90 27.02 4.62
CA GLY A 27 -26.26 27.54 4.79
C GLY A 27 -26.70 28.38 3.59
N GLU A 28 -27.97 28.18 3.22
CA GLU A 28 -28.77 28.86 2.20
C GLU A 28 -28.31 30.29 1.88
N ASP A 29 -27.74 30.51 0.69
CA ASP A 29 -27.97 31.78 -0.01
C ASP A 29 -27.59 31.75 -1.51
N SER A 30 -28.57 32.15 -2.32
CA SER A 30 -28.47 32.77 -3.65
C SER A 30 -28.05 31.94 -4.88
N GLY A 31 -28.99 31.86 -5.83
CA GLY A 31 -28.91 31.22 -7.15
C GLY A 31 -27.94 31.82 -8.17
N TRP A 32 -26.94 32.59 -7.74
CA TRP A 32 -25.83 33.08 -8.59
C TRP A 32 -24.51 32.30 -8.36
N ALA A 33 -24.52 31.35 -7.41
CA ALA A 33 -23.35 30.56 -7.03
C ALA A 33 -23.12 29.29 -7.85
N HIS A 34 -24.01 28.91 -8.79
CA HIS A 34 -23.87 27.64 -9.51
C HIS A 34 -22.69 27.62 -10.49
N GLY A 35 -22.39 28.76 -11.16
CA GLY A 35 -21.20 28.88 -12.02
C GLY A 35 -19.87 28.92 -11.25
N ARG A 36 -19.89 29.40 -10.00
CA ARG A 36 -18.70 29.38 -9.11
C ARG A 36 -18.54 28.07 -8.34
N ARG A 37 -19.60 27.28 -8.11
CA ARG A 37 -19.49 25.95 -7.49
C ARG A 37 -18.79 24.94 -8.41
N VAL A 38 -19.01 25.01 -9.73
CA VAL A 38 -18.23 24.20 -10.70
C VAL A 38 -16.76 24.64 -10.75
N ALA A 39 -16.47 25.94 -10.55
CA ALA A 39 -15.11 26.45 -10.46
C ALA A 39 -14.45 26.20 -9.08
N ALA A 40 -15.21 26.11 -8.00
CA ALA A 40 -14.72 25.84 -6.64
C ALA A 40 -14.47 24.35 -6.38
N HIS A 41 -15.14 23.43 -7.08
CA HIS A 41 -14.71 22.03 -7.14
C HIS A 41 -13.31 21.85 -7.77
N ARG A 42 -12.82 22.84 -8.52
CA ARG A 42 -11.44 22.88 -9.02
C ARG A 42 -10.41 23.44 -8.03
N ALA A 43 -10.85 23.93 -6.87
CA ALA A 43 -9.99 24.50 -5.84
C ALA A 43 -10.01 23.70 -4.53
N VAL A 44 -10.24 22.39 -4.61
CA VAL A 44 -9.86 21.48 -3.51
C VAL A 44 -8.35 21.63 -3.33
N ALA A 45 -7.95 22.20 -2.20
CA ALA A 45 -6.54 22.33 -1.84
C ALA A 45 -5.81 21.00 -2.11
N PRO A 46 -4.65 21.02 -2.80
CA PRO A 46 -3.88 19.80 -3.04
C PRO A 46 -3.35 19.28 -1.70
N GLY A 47 -4.10 18.42 -1.01
CA GLY A 47 -3.64 17.96 0.30
C GLY A 47 -4.46 16.88 1.00
N ALA A 48 -5.79 16.94 1.01
CA ALA A 48 -6.60 16.01 1.79
C ALA A 48 -7.45 15.14 0.87
N CYS A 49 -6.89 14.02 0.41
CA CYS A 49 -7.71 12.97 -0.16
C CYS A 49 -8.71 12.49 0.92
N PRO A 50 -10.02 12.42 0.62
CA PRO A 50 -11.04 11.97 1.58
C PRO A 50 -10.88 10.50 1.97
N HIS A 51 -10.15 9.69 1.18
CA HIS A 51 -9.95 8.26 1.41
C HIS A 51 -8.87 7.95 2.46
N ARG A 52 -8.93 8.57 3.63
CA ARG A 52 -8.03 8.26 4.75
C ARG A 52 -8.75 7.34 5.75
N ILE A 53 -8.26 6.12 5.91
CA ILE A 53 -8.68 5.22 7.00
C ILE A 53 -7.57 5.15 8.04
N SER A 54 -7.90 5.38 9.31
CA SER A 54 -7.01 5.04 10.41
C SER A 54 -7.09 3.54 10.68
N VAL A 55 -5.94 2.88 10.89
CA VAL A 55 -5.90 1.46 11.30
C VAL A 55 -6.70 1.22 12.58
N ARG A 56 -6.82 2.23 13.44
CA ARG A 56 -7.60 2.17 14.69
C ARG A 56 -9.11 2.05 14.43
N ASP A 57 -9.58 2.48 13.27
CA ASP A 57 -11.00 2.44 12.89
C ASP A 57 -11.39 1.09 12.28
N LEU A 58 -10.42 0.17 12.10
CA LEU A 58 -10.67 -1.18 11.60
C LEU A 58 -11.14 -2.08 12.75
N PRO A 59 -12.08 -3.01 12.49
CA PRO A 59 -12.46 -4.03 13.47
C PRO A 59 -11.26 -4.95 13.77
N GLY A 60 -11.19 -5.48 15.00
CA GLY A 60 -10.00 -6.20 15.50
C GLY A 60 -9.53 -7.36 14.62
N SER A 61 -10.46 -8.09 13.99
CA SER A 61 -10.14 -9.16 13.04
C SER A 61 -9.37 -8.65 11.81
N LYS A 62 -9.69 -7.45 11.31
CA LYS A 62 -9.01 -6.82 10.16
C LYS A 62 -7.70 -6.17 10.57
N GLN A 63 -7.59 -5.69 11.82
CA GLN A 63 -6.31 -5.24 12.37
C GLN A 63 -5.29 -6.38 12.38
N ILE A 64 -5.69 -7.61 12.73
CA ILE A 64 -4.80 -8.78 12.68
C ILE A 64 -4.34 -9.05 11.24
N VAL A 65 -5.24 -9.03 10.26
CA VAL A 65 -4.86 -9.21 8.85
C VAL A 65 -3.90 -8.12 8.37
N PHE A 66 -4.15 -6.87 8.76
CA PHE A 66 -3.24 -5.77 8.47
C PHE A 66 -1.85 -6.00 9.10
N LEU A 67 -1.79 -6.41 10.37
CA LEU A 67 -0.53 -6.71 11.05
C LEU A 67 0.21 -7.88 10.38
N LEU A 68 -0.49 -8.94 10.00
CA LEU A 68 0.09 -10.09 9.27
C LEU A 68 0.69 -9.67 7.93
N ALA A 69 0.10 -8.71 7.23
CA ALA A 69 0.68 -8.14 6.00
C ALA A 69 1.79 -7.13 6.27
N ALA A 70 1.68 -6.35 7.35
CA ALA A 70 2.64 -5.31 7.72
C ALA A 70 3.98 -5.91 8.14
N VAL A 71 3.98 -6.95 8.99
CA VAL A 71 5.19 -7.61 9.50
C VAL A 71 6.19 -7.97 8.39
N PRO A 72 5.82 -8.72 7.34
CA PRO A 72 6.77 -9.08 6.29
C PRO A 72 7.18 -7.88 5.41
N VAL A 73 6.32 -6.88 5.23
CA VAL A 73 6.68 -5.64 4.53
C VAL A 73 7.72 -4.83 5.32
N PHE A 74 7.57 -4.67 6.63
CA PHE A 74 8.59 -4.04 7.47
C PHE A 74 9.85 -4.90 7.58
N GLY A 75 9.71 -6.22 7.62
CA GLY A 75 10.82 -7.17 7.50
C GLY A 75 11.61 -6.94 6.22
N SER A 76 10.94 -6.64 5.10
CA SER A 76 11.60 -6.35 3.82
C SER A 76 12.44 -5.09 3.87
N ALA A 77 11.99 -4.05 4.60
CA ALA A 77 12.75 -2.83 4.79
C ALA A 77 14.00 -3.07 5.64
N LEU A 78 13.88 -3.82 6.74
CA LEU A 78 15.01 -4.20 7.57
C LEU A 78 16.04 -5.03 6.78
N GLN A 79 15.57 -6.02 6.03
CA GLN A 79 16.42 -6.83 5.15
C GLN A 79 17.12 -5.97 4.08
N SER A 80 16.42 -4.98 3.52
CA SER A 80 17.00 -4.06 2.54
C SER A 80 18.13 -3.24 3.16
N LEU A 81 17.93 -2.72 4.38
CA LEU A 81 18.97 -1.98 5.10
C LEU A 81 20.19 -2.86 5.36
N LEU A 82 19.98 -4.08 5.86
CA LEU A 82 21.08 -5.04 6.07
C LEU A 82 21.80 -5.35 4.76
N SER A 83 21.06 -5.59 3.68
CA SER A 83 21.62 -5.91 2.36
C SER A 83 22.43 -4.75 1.78
N LEU A 84 22.00 -3.49 2.00
CA LEU A 84 22.76 -2.30 1.61
C LEU A 84 24.08 -2.20 2.38
N VAL A 85 24.05 -2.44 3.70
CA VAL A 85 25.25 -2.41 4.55
C VAL A 85 26.22 -3.51 4.12
N PHE A 86 25.77 -4.75 4.00
CA PHE A 86 26.61 -5.86 3.55
C PHE A 86 27.14 -5.65 2.13
N GLY A 87 26.32 -5.10 1.22
CA GLY A 87 26.71 -4.81 -0.15
C GLY A 87 27.82 -3.76 -0.20
N GLY A 88 27.67 -2.68 0.58
CA GLY A 88 28.69 -1.64 0.71
C GLY A 88 30.01 -2.18 1.27
N VAL A 89 29.95 -3.03 2.31
CA VAL A 89 31.15 -3.67 2.89
C VAL A 89 31.85 -4.56 1.85
N MET A 90 31.11 -5.36 1.07
CA MET A 90 31.70 -6.21 0.03
C MET A 90 32.33 -5.38 -1.09
N ILE A 91 31.69 -4.31 -1.55
CA ILE A 91 32.27 -3.41 -2.55
C ILE A 91 33.57 -2.80 -2.02
N GLY A 92 33.57 -2.30 -0.78
CA GLY A 92 34.75 -1.68 -0.16
C GLY A 92 35.92 -2.66 -0.03
N LYS A 93 35.65 -3.88 0.45
CA LYS A 93 36.67 -4.95 0.52
C LYS A 93 37.14 -5.39 -0.87
N GLY A 94 36.22 -5.54 -1.82
CA GLY A 94 36.53 -5.93 -3.18
C GLY A 94 37.49 -4.94 -3.88
N PHE A 95 37.31 -3.64 -3.66
CA PHE A 95 38.29 -2.65 -4.14
C PHE A 95 39.65 -2.76 -3.43
N GLY A 96 39.68 -3.05 -2.13
CA GLY A 96 40.92 -3.23 -1.37
C GLY A 96 41.73 -4.46 -1.80
N GLU A 97 41.05 -5.54 -2.16
CA GLU A 97 41.66 -6.82 -2.55
C GLU A 97 41.77 -6.98 -4.08
N SER A 98 41.27 -6.03 -4.87
CA SER A 98 41.16 -6.11 -6.34
C SER A 98 40.36 -7.34 -6.82
N ASP A 99 39.36 -7.76 -6.06
CA ASP A 99 38.48 -8.87 -6.40
C ASP A 99 37.22 -8.36 -7.14
N PRO A 100 37.15 -8.51 -8.48
CA PRO A 100 36.02 -8.02 -9.26
C PRO A 100 34.72 -8.78 -8.95
N LEU A 101 34.80 -10.03 -8.49
CA LEU A 101 33.62 -10.82 -8.15
C LEU A 101 32.97 -10.28 -6.88
N MET A 102 33.76 -9.93 -5.85
CA MET A 102 33.24 -9.33 -4.63
C MET A 102 32.58 -7.96 -4.90
N ILE A 103 33.19 -7.15 -5.77
CA ILE A 103 32.60 -5.86 -6.22
C ILE A 103 31.26 -6.09 -6.94
N LEU A 104 31.22 -7.06 -7.86
CA LEU A 104 30.01 -7.38 -8.62
C LEU A 104 28.87 -7.86 -7.72
N VAL A 105 29.13 -8.82 -6.83
CA VAL A 105 28.14 -9.37 -5.90
C VAL A 105 27.63 -8.28 -4.97
N GLY A 106 28.51 -7.45 -4.41
CA GLY A 106 28.11 -6.33 -3.56
C GLY A 106 27.26 -5.29 -4.30
N SER A 107 27.60 -4.99 -5.56
CA SER A 107 26.86 -4.06 -6.42
C SER A 107 25.46 -4.58 -6.73
N VAL A 108 25.33 -5.84 -7.14
CA VAL A 108 24.03 -6.49 -7.41
C VAL A 108 23.16 -6.47 -6.15
N MET A 109 23.73 -6.81 -5.00
CA MET A 109 22.99 -6.83 -3.73
C MET A 109 22.51 -5.42 -3.33
N ALA A 110 23.34 -4.39 -3.54
CA ALA A 110 22.94 -3.00 -3.28
C ALA A 110 21.81 -2.52 -4.22
N VAL A 111 21.88 -2.86 -5.51
CA VAL A 111 20.83 -2.54 -6.49
C VAL A 111 19.51 -3.21 -6.10
N LEU A 112 19.52 -4.53 -5.84
CA LEU A 112 18.32 -5.25 -5.42
C LEU A 112 17.73 -4.70 -4.12
N ALA A 113 18.57 -4.40 -3.13
CA ALA A 113 18.13 -3.81 -1.88
C ALA A 113 17.50 -2.42 -2.06
N SER A 114 18.05 -1.58 -2.94
CA SER A 114 17.46 -0.27 -3.24
C SER A 114 16.06 -0.38 -3.85
N THR A 115 15.84 -1.36 -4.72
CA THR A 115 14.52 -1.59 -5.33
C THR A 115 13.47 -2.10 -4.34
N LEU A 116 13.88 -2.85 -3.31
CA LEU A 116 12.99 -3.22 -2.21
C LEU A 116 12.57 -2.03 -1.37
N VAL A 117 13.46 -1.06 -1.13
CA VAL A 117 13.12 0.20 -0.45
C VAL A 117 12.02 0.94 -1.23
N VAL A 118 12.11 0.97 -2.56
CA VAL A 118 11.05 1.56 -3.41
C VAL A 118 9.71 0.83 -3.19
N GLY A 119 9.71 -0.50 -3.20
CA GLY A 119 8.51 -1.31 -2.91
C GLY A 119 7.92 -1.02 -1.53
N PHE A 120 8.75 -0.96 -0.50
CA PHE A 120 8.34 -0.61 0.86
C PHE A 120 7.71 0.78 0.95
N VAL A 121 8.36 1.80 0.38
CA VAL A 121 7.86 3.18 0.39
C VAL A 121 6.51 3.25 -0.34
N ALA A 122 6.35 2.51 -1.44
CA ALA A 122 5.09 2.44 -2.16
C ALA A 122 3.97 1.79 -1.31
N CYS A 123 4.25 0.69 -0.60
CA CYS A 123 3.28 0.10 0.34
C CYS A 123 2.86 1.11 1.41
N VAL A 124 3.80 1.81 2.03
CA VAL A 124 3.50 2.82 3.06
C VAL A 124 2.67 3.97 2.49
N ARG A 125 2.97 4.43 1.27
CA ARG A 125 2.19 5.48 0.59
C ARG A 125 0.75 5.02 0.32
N VAL A 126 0.58 3.79 -0.17
CA VAL A 126 -0.73 3.20 -0.43
C VAL A 126 -1.52 3.03 0.86
N TRP A 127 -0.91 2.58 1.96
CA TRP A 127 -1.57 2.50 3.26
C TRP A 127 -2.02 3.87 3.80
N ARG A 128 -1.27 4.93 3.50
CA ARG A 128 -1.61 6.29 3.97
C ARG A 128 -2.68 6.99 3.13
N SER A 129 -2.82 6.64 1.85
CA SER A 129 -3.65 7.39 0.89
C SER A 129 -4.70 6.56 0.15
N LEU A 130 -4.71 5.22 0.32
CA LEU A 130 -5.63 4.26 -0.28
C LEU A 130 -5.93 4.51 -1.77
N HIS A 131 -4.91 4.89 -2.52
CA HIS A 131 -4.97 4.98 -3.96
C HIS A 131 -4.31 3.80 -4.63
N ARG A 132 -4.78 3.49 -5.84
CA ARG A 132 -4.20 2.49 -6.72
C ARG A 132 -2.70 2.78 -6.91
N PRO A 133 -1.79 1.84 -6.58
CA PRO A 133 -0.37 2.02 -6.84
C PRO A 133 -0.09 2.12 -8.34
N GLU A 134 0.96 2.87 -8.67
CA GLU A 134 1.47 3.02 -10.03
C GLU A 134 1.89 1.66 -10.60
N LEU A 135 1.56 1.42 -11.88
CA LEU A 135 1.85 0.15 -12.55
C LEU A 135 3.35 -0.15 -12.56
N ALA A 136 4.17 0.88 -12.80
CA ALA A 136 5.61 0.76 -12.86
C ALA A 136 6.20 0.15 -11.58
N VAL A 137 5.69 0.54 -10.40
CA VAL A 137 6.15 -0.01 -9.13
C VAL A 137 5.72 -1.47 -8.96
N CYS A 138 4.48 -1.81 -9.33
CA CYS A 138 4.02 -3.21 -9.29
C CYS A 138 4.87 -4.11 -10.19
N VAL A 139 5.15 -3.66 -11.43
CA VAL A 139 6.00 -4.40 -12.38
C VAL A 139 7.43 -4.52 -11.85
N LEU A 140 8.00 -3.41 -11.34
CA LEU A 140 9.34 -3.42 -10.76
C LEU A 140 9.45 -4.43 -9.61
N SER A 141 8.52 -4.41 -8.66
CA SER A 141 8.50 -5.39 -7.56
C SER A 141 8.35 -6.83 -8.07
N THR A 142 7.57 -7.05 -9.13
CA THR A 142 7.37 -8.38 -9.72
C THR A 142 8.62 -8.93 -10.40
N VAL A 143 9.40 -8.07 -11.06
CA VAL A 143 10.65 -8.46 -11.72
C VAL A 143 11.76 -8.66 -10.70
N VAL A 144 11.81 -7.83 -9.65
CA VAL A 144 12.86 -7.87 -8.62
C VAL A 144 12.71 -9.05 -7.67
N SER A 145 11.48 -9.42 -7.26
CA SER A 145 11.26 -10.54 -6.35
C SER A 145 11.91 -11.87 -6.79
N PRO A 146 11.75 -12.35 -8.04
CA PRO A 146 12.41 -13.58 -8.49
C PRO A 146 13.93 -13.42 -8.62
N LEU A 147 14.44 -12.23 -8.95
CA LEU A 147 15.88 -11.98 -8.98
C LEU A 147 16.51 -12.10 -7.58
N ILE A 148 15.84 -11.59 -6.55
CA ILE A 148 16.27 -11.76 -5.16
C ILE A 148 16.22 -13.23 -4.76
N LEU A 149 15.14 -13.95 -5.09
CA LEU A 149 15.03 -15.38 -4.82
C LEU A 149 16.19 -16.15 -5.49
N ALA A 150 16.45 -15.89 -6.77
CA ALA A 150 17.53 -16.54 -7.51
C ALA A 150 18.90 -16.22 -6.91
N PHE A 151 19.14 -14.96 -6.53
CA PHE A 151 20.39 -14.54 -5.90
C PHE A 151 20.60 -15.19 -4.53
N VAL A 152 19.57 -15.20 -3.68
CA VAL A 152 19.61 -15.86 -2.37
C VAL A 152 19.77 -17.38 -2.52
N ALA A 153 19.12 -18.01 -3.49
CA ALA A 153 19.30 -19.42 -3.81
C ALA A 153 20.74 -19.73 -4.22
N MET A 154 21.30 -18.94 -5.13
CA MET A 154 22.69 -19.09 -5.56
C MET A 154 23.65 -19.02 -4.37
N LEU A 155 23.46 -18.06 -3.46
CA LEU A 155 24.28 -17.94 -2.24
C LEU A 155 24.06 -19.09 -1.26
N ALA A 156 22.82 -19.52 -1.05
CA ALA A 156 22.49 -20.59 -0.12
C ALA A 156 23.05 -21.94 -0.57
N PHE A 157 22.90 -22.28 -1.85
CA PHE A 157 23.43 -23.52 -2.43
C PHE A 157 24.95 -23.49 -2.58
N GLY A 158 25.52 -22.34 -2.98
CA GLY A 158 26.97 -22.19 -3.11
C GLY A 158 27.71 -22.16 -1.76
N GLY A 159 27.08 -21.61 -0.72
CA GLY A 159 27.69 -21.49 0.61
C GLY A 159 27.39 -22.64 1.57
N GLY A 160 26.31 -23.40 1.36
CA GLY A 160 25.82 -24.40 2.31
C GLY A 160 24.97 -23.85 3.47
N TRP A 161 24.26 -22.73 3.24
CA TRP A 161 23.49 -22.02 4.28
C TRP A 161 21.99 -22.07 3.93
N PRO A 162 21.33 -23.23 4.04
CA PRO A 162 19.95 -23.42 3.60
C PRO A 162 18.95 -22.53 4.37
N TRP A 163 19.30 -22.11 5.59
CA TRP A 163 18.48 -21.19 6.39
C TRP A 163 18.32 -19.81 5.74
N LEU A 164 19.19 -19.41 4.81
CA LEU A 164 19.05 -18.17 4.04
C LEU A 164 17.76 -18.14 3.21
N MET A 165 17.15 -19.30 2.92
CA MET A 165 15.83 -19.36 2.27
C MET A 165 14.73 -18.65 3.08
N LEU A 166 14.87 -18.55 4.40
CA LEU A 166 13.91 -17.82 5.25
C LEU A 166 13.93 -16.30 4.96
N LEU A 167 15.00 -15.77 4.36
CA LEU A 167 15.14 -14.37 3.96
C LEU A 167 14.44 -14.06 2.62
N VAL A 168 13.80 -15.05 2.00
CA VAL A 168 13.07 -14.85 0.73
C VAL A 168 11.64 -14.33 0.96
N VAL A 169 11.05 -14.63 2.12
CA VAL A 169 9.66 -14.26 2.41
C VAL A 169 9.46 -12.73 2.44
N PRO A 170 10.33 -11.93 3.08
CA PRO A 170 10.13 -10.49 3.14
C PRO A 170 10.07 -9.77 1.77
N PRO A 171 10.97 -10.02 0.79
CA PRO A 171 10.95 -9.30 -0.49
C PRO A 171 9.75 -9.64 -1.41
N VAL A 172 9.04 -10.73 -1.16
CA VAL A 172 7.82 -11.09 -1.92
C VAL A 172 6.58 -10.38 -1.38
N ALA A 173 6.57 -10.01 -0.09
CA ALA A 173 5.40 -9.39 0.52
C ALA A 173 5.00 -8.03 -0.09
N PRO A 174 5.93 -7.07 -0.34
CA PRO A 174 5.58 -5.81 -1.01
C PRO A 174 4.94 -6.03 -2.38
N MET A 175 5.43 -7.00 -3.17
CA MET A 175 4.86 -7.35 -4.48
C MET A 175 3.40 -7.76 -4.35
N LEU A 176 3.10 -8.72 -3.48
CA LEU A 176 1.73 -9.22 -3.28
C LEU A 176 0.79 -8.12 -2.77
N VAL A 177 1.25 -7.33 -1.80
CA VAL A 177 0.47 -6.23 -1.22
C VAL A 177 0.16 -5.17 -2.27
N LEU A 178 1.13 -4.78 -3.10
CA LEU A 178 0.94 -3.78 -4.15
C LEU A 178 -0.03 -4.29 -5.24
N TRP A 179 0.09 -5.54 -5.67
CA TRP A 179 -0.86 -6.11 -6.65
C TRP A 179 -2.27 -6.22 -6.09
N TYR A 180 -2.42 -6.64 -4.83
CA TYR A 180 -3.71 -6.66 -4.16
C TYR A 180 -4.34 -5.26 -4.17
N PHE A 181 -3.61 -4.23 -3.73
CA PHE A 181 -4.11 -2.86 -3.75
C PHE A 181 -4.39 -2.35 -5.15
N ARG A 182 -3.58 -2.73 -6.14
CA ARG A 182 -3.85 -2.37 -7.54
C ARG A 182 -5.16 -2.94 -8.05
N ALA A 183 -5.52 -4.15 -7.62
CA ALA A 183 -6.76 -4.81 -8.01
C ALA A 183 -7.99 -4.18 -7.34
N VAL A 184 -7.88 -3.73 -6.09
CA VAL A 184 -9.06 -3.29 -5.30
C VAL A 184 -9.24 -1.78 -5.17
N LEU A 185 -8.21 -0.96 -5.40
CA LEU A 185 -8.25 0.49 -5.23
C LEU A 185 -8.53 1.24 -6.54
N HIS A 186 -9.16 2.40 -6.41
CA HIS A 186 -9.41 3.32 -7.52
C HIS A 186 -8.21 4.25 -7.80
N SER A 187 -8.16 4.79 -9.01
CA SER A 187 -7.16 5.78 -9.41
C SER A 187 -7.32 7.05 -8.57
N ARG A 188 -6.21 7.75 -8.36
CA ARG A 188 -6.23 9.08 -7.73
C ARG A 188 -6.97 10.10 -8.60
N GLU A 189 -6.93 9.93 -9.93
CA GLU A 189 -7.59 10.82 -10.89
C GLU A 189 -9.11 10.80 -10.73
N THR A 190 -9.67 9.66 -10.32
CA THR A 190 -11.12 9.47 -10.13
C THR A 190 -11.58 9.80 -8.70
N CYS A 191 -10.70 10.33 -7.84
CA CYS A 191 -10.96 10.56 -6.42
C CYS A 191 -11.97 11.70 -6.18
N ALA A 192 -11.91 12.76 -6.99
CA ALA A 192 -12.82 13.89 -6.89
C ALA A 192 -14.26 13.53 -7.30
N ASP A 193 -14.39 12.66 -8.31
CA ASP A 193 -15.69 12.22 -8.84
C ASP A 193 -16.34 11.15 -7.94
N TYR A 194 -15.52 10.38 -7.22
CA TYR A 194 -15.95 9.24 -6.40
C TYR A 194 -15.34 9.32 -4.98
N PRO A 195 -15.83 10.21 -4.10
CA PRO A 195 -15.25 10.43 -2.77
C PRO A 195 -15.51 9.28 -1.79
N TRP A 196 -16.40 8.34 -2.11
CA TRP A 196 -16.64 7.17 -1.29
C TRP A 196 -15.52 6.12 -1.45
N LEU A 197 -15.32 5.32 -0.41
CA LEU A 197 -14.38 4.20 -0.48
C LEU A 197 -14.89 3.10 -1.42
N PRO A 198 -13.99 2.34 -2.08
CA PRO A 198 -14.38 1.17 -2.85
C PRO A 198 -15.25 0.22 -2.02
N ALA A 199 -16.25 -0.40 -2.64
CA ALA A 199 -17.18 -1.31 -1.96
C ALA A 199 -16.45 -2.44 -1.22
N SER A 200 -15.33 -2.93 -1.78
CA SER A 200 -14.45 -3.93 -1.15
C SER A 200 -13.87 -3.46 0.18
N ILE A 201 -13.51 -2.18 0.30
CA ILE A 201 -12.98 -1.60 1.54
C ILE A 201 -14.12 -1.25 2.50
N LEU A 202 -15.25 -0.75 2.00
CA LEU A 202 -16.44 -0.53 2.83
C LEU A 202 -16.93 -1.84 3.47
N ALA A 203 -16.89 -2.95 2.74
CA ALA A 203 -17.19 -4.28 3.26
C ALA A 203 -16.23 -4.70 4.38
N MET A 204 -14.98 -4.24 4.37
CA MET A 204 -14.03 -4.48 5.46
C MET A 204 -14.34 -3.66 6.73
N ARG A 205 -15.16 -2.61 6.64
CA ARG A 205 -15.53 -1.74 7.78
C ARG A 205 -16.83 -2.16 8.48
N ARG A 206 -17.75 -2.84 7.77
CA ARG A 206 -19.12 -3.10 8.23
C ARG A 206 -19.32 -4.43 8.98
N VAL A 207 -18.26 -5.20 9.21
CA VAL A 207 -18.29 -6.53 9.85
C VAL A 207 -17.36 -6.55 11.04
#